data_AF-A0A934ANR2-F1
#
_entry.id   AF-A0A934ANR2-F1
#
_cell.length_a   1.000
_cell.length_b   1.000
_cell.length_c   1.000
_cell.angle_alpha   90.00
_cell.angle_beta   90.00
_cell.angle_gamma   90.00
#
_symmetry.space_group_name_H-M   'P 1'
#
loop_
_entity.id
_entity.type
_entity.pdbx_description
1 polymer ?
#
loop_
_entity_poly.entity_id
_entity_poly.type
_entity_poly.pdbx_seq_one_letter_code
_entity_poly.pdbx_strand_id
1 'polypeptide(L)'
;MAISLESFFLLDRFSNLDHELIERGQFISRQLASSSEYGVISNNQLFMRKIANAALQQPDVRGLMILNAASQNLIEEGEFSGTARNVLANIKLAPSIEPGQTGEHGNSPPTIQNIGESLLIYQQIVPENVLLDEYITVLPVQAAGTVIIEMSRARTEMLKSELLWYTISATAIFLVLILYLVHLTSRHITDPVSLLSNAVQKIGQGGLETRVAESSRIDELDILAHGINEMAAKLQEESANLQHLVEERTSQVIQAKQLAEVAQHKAEHANIAKSRFLAAASHDLRQPIHAQGLFLGVLSRTELTPYQRVLLSSARTALDASGEMLNTLLDFSRIEAGVVKPQVQPF
;
A
#
# COMPACT_ATOMS: atom_id res chain seq x y z
N MET A 1 -13.58 1.02 -12.97
CA MET A 1 -13.96 2.11 -13.87
C MET A 1 -13.87 1.72 -15.35
N ALA A 2 -12.79 1.07 -15.82
CA ALA A 2 -12.68 0.63 -17.21
C ALA A 2 -13.74 -0.43 -17.61
N ILE A 3 -13.91 -1.48 -16.79
CA ILE A 3 -14.88 -2.56 -17.05
C ILE A 3 -16.33 -2.03 -17.10
N SER A 4 -16.67 -1.07 -16.23
CA SER A 4 -18.01 -0.46 -16.23
C SER A 4 -18.26 0.39 -17.48
N LEU A 5 -17.23 1.06 -18.01
CA LEU A 5 -17.35 1.85 -19.23
C LEU A 5 -17.47 0.95 -20.47
N GLU A 6 -16.66 -0.12 -20.53
CA GLU A 6 -16.72 -1.12 -21.60
C GLU A 6 -18.08 -1.83 -21.63
N SER A 7 -18.61 -2.22 -20.46
CA SER A 7 -19.95 -2.79 -20.34
C SER A 7 -21.04 -1.82 -20.80
N PHE A 8 -20.90 -0.53 -20.50
CA PHE A 8 -21.87 0.48 -20.93
C PHE A 8 -21.89 0.65 -22.46
N PHE A 9 -20.71 0.76 -23.09
CA PHE A 9 -20.61 0.84 -24.55
C PHE A 9 -21.16 -0.42 -25.25
N LEU A 10 -20.94 -1.60 -24.66
CA LEU A 10 -21.51 -2.86 -25.17
C LEU A 10 -23.04 -2.85 -25.15
N LEU A 11 -23.64 -2.44 -24.03
CA LEU A 11 -25.09 -2.36 -23.86
C LEU A 11 -25.72 -1.33 -24.81
N ASP A 12 -25.10 -0.14 -24.92
CA ASP A 12 -25.53 0.89 -25.85
C ASP A 12 -25.47 0.39 -27.30
N ARG A 13 -24.37 -0.26 -27.69
CA ARG A 13 -24.22 -0.81 -29.03
C ARG A 13 -25.25 -1.89 -29.34
N PHE A 14 -25.60 -2.74 -28.38
CA PHE A 14 -26.65 -3.74 -28.55
C PHE A 14 -28.03 -3.12 -28.74
N SER A 15 -28.36 -2.13 -27.91
CA SER A 15 -29.61 -1.37 -28.03
C SER A 15 -29.72 -0.68 -29.39
N ASN A 16 -28.62 -0.07 -29.86
CA ASN A 16 -28.57 0.60 -31.16
C ASN A 16 -28.81 -0.37 -32.32
N LEU A 17 -28.23 -1.58 -32.28
CA LEU A 17 -28.44 -2.60 -33.31
C LEU A 17 -29.90 -3.08 -33.36
N ASP A 18 -30.54 -3.23 -32.20
CA ASP A 18 -31.96 -3.58 -32.12
C ASP A 18 -32.86 -2.45 -32.64
N HIS A 19 -32.52 -1.20 -32.32
CA HIS A 19 -33.26 -0.02 -32.79
C HIS A 19 -33.16 0.14 -34.31
N GLU A 20 -31.96 -0.04 -34.88
CA GLU A 20 -31.71 0.09 -36.33
C GLU A 20 -32.48 -0.97 -37.14
N LEU A 21 -32.66 -2.18 -36.58
CA LEU A 21 -33.49 -3.22 -37.20
C LEU A 21 -34.97 -2.80 -37.24
N ILE A 22 -35.47 -2.25 -36.12
CA ILE A 22 -36.85 -1.78 -36.01
C ILE A 22 -37.10 -0.62 -36.98
N GLU A 23 -36.25 0.42 -36.95
CA GLU A 23 -36.41 1.60 -37.82
C GLU A 23 -36.39 1.23 -39.30
N ARG A 24 -35.48 0.33 -39.73
CA ARG A 24 -35.44 -0.18 -41.10
C ARG A 24 -36.72 -0.92 -41.47
N GLY A 25 -37.20 -1.81 -40.59
CA GLY A 25 -38.45 -2.53 -40.82
C GLY A 25 -39.66 -1.59 -40.95
N GLN A 26 -39.76 -0.56 -40.10
CA GLN A 26 -40.81 0.47 -40.17
C GLN A 26 -40.72 1.32 -41.44
N PHE A 27 -39.52 1.63 -41.91
CA PHE A 27 -39.30 2.36 -43.16
C PHE A 27 -39.76 1.52 -44.36
N ILE A 28 -39.29 0.28 -44.44
CA ILE A 28 -39.64 -0.66 -45.50
C ILE A 28 -41.15 -0.91 -45.53
N SER A 29 -41.80 -1.08 -44.36
CA SER A 29 -43.26 -1.27 -44.28
C SER A 29 -44.06 -0.07 -44.78
N ARG A 30 -43.65 1.16 -44.43
CA ARG A 30 -44.29 2.39 -44.92
C ARG A 30 -44.12 2.56 -46.42
N GLN A 31 -42.92 2.36 -46.93
CA GLN A 31 -42.63 2.46 -48.36
C GLN A 31 -43.44 1.43 -49.17
N LEU A 32 -43.53 0.20 -48.66
CA LEU A 32 -44.34 -0.85 -49.28
C LEU A 32 -45.82 -0.55 -49.22
N ALA A 33 -46.34 -0.05 -48.11
CA ALA A 33 -47.76 0.26 -47.99
C ALA A 33 -48.17 1.33 -49.00
N SER A 34 -47.38 2.41 -49.11
CA SER A 34 -47.62 3.47 -50.11
C SER A 34 -47.51 2.94 -51.54
N SER A 35 -46.45 2.20 -51.86
CA SER A 35 -46.25 1.69 -53.23
C SER A 35 -47.21 0.56 -53.63
N SER A 36 -47.82 -0.13 -52.67
CA SER A 36 -48.76 -1.23 -52.91
C SER A 36 -50.21 -0.76 -53.08
N GLU A 37 -50.52 0.51 -52.80
CA GLU A 37 -51.87 1.07 -52.89
C GLU A 37 -52.54 0.76 -54.23
N TYR A 38 -51.91 1.16 -55.33
CA TYR A 38 -52.42 0.90 -56.68
C TYR A 38 -52.60 -0.59 -56.93
N GLY A 39 -51.64 -1.41 -56.49
CA GLY A 39 -51.66 -2.87 -56.66
C GLY A 39 -52.83 -3.54 -55.94
N VAL A 40 -53.17 -3.07 -54.73
CA VAL A 40 -54.28 -3.60 -53.92
C VAL A 40 -55.63 -3.18 -54.50
N ILE A 41 -55.80 -1.91 -54.88
CA ILE A 41 -57.06 -1.39 -55.42
C ILE A 41 -57.38 -2.00 -56.79
N SER A 42 -56.36 -2.17 -57.64
CA SER A 42 -56.51 -2.76 -58.98
C SER A 42 -56.45 -4.29 -58.98
N ASN A 43 -56.22 -4.93 -57.83
CA ASN A 43 -55.94 -6.36 -57.69
C ASN A 43 -54.81 -6.85 -58.62
N ASN A 44 -53.81 -6.01 -58.89
CA ASN A 44 -52.68 -6.30 -59.76
C ASN A 44 -51.59 -7.05 -59.00
N GLN A 45 -51.76 -8.37 -58.88
CA GLN A 45 -50.80 -9.24 -58.18
C GLN A 45 -49.40 -9.19 -58.79
N LEU A 46 -49.26 -9.07 -60.12
CA LEU A 46 -47.95 -9.03 -60.77
C LEU A 46 -47.11 -7.82 -60.31
N PHE A 47 -47.75 -6.66 -60.17
CA PHE A 47 -47.10 -5.46 -59.67
C PHE A 47 -46.72 -5.60 -58.19
N MET A 48 -47.65 -6.08 -57.35
CA MET A 48 -47.39 -6.30 -55.92
C MET A 48 -46.23 -7.29 -55.70
N ARG A 49 -46.18 -8.39 -56.45
CA ARG A 49 -45.08 -9.37 -56.37
C ARG A 49 -43.73 -8.76 -56.74
N LYS A 50 -43.68 -7.85 -57.72
CA LYS A 50 -42.43 -7.17 -58.10
C LYS A 50 -41.89 -6.30 -56.97
N ILE A 51 -42.75 -5.52 -56.32
CA ILE A 51 -42.33 -4.65 -55.21
C ILE A 51 -41.99 -5.50 -53.98
N ALA A 52 -42.77 -6.54 -53.68
CA ALA A 52 -42.49 -7.48 -52.61
C ALA A 52 -41.11 -8.16 -52.78
N ASN A 53 -40.80 -8.62 -53.99
CA ASN A 53 -39.50 -9.21 -54.29
C ASN A 53 -38.33 -8.22 -54.14
N ALA A 54 -38.52 -6.93 -54.46
CA ALA A 54 -37.52 -5.91 -54.23
C ALA A 54 -37.28 -5.66 -52.73
N ALA A 55 -38.33 -5.74 -51.91
CA ALA A 55 -38.20 -5.64 -50.46
C ALA A 55 -37.55 -6.87 -49.83
N LEU A 56 -37.79 -8.08 -50.36
CA LEU A 56 -37.10 -9.31 -49.92
C LEU A 56 -35.59 -9.30 -50.19
N GLN A 57 -35.11 -8.45 -51.09
CA GLN A 57 -33.67 -8.25 -51.30
C GLN A 57 -33.04 -7.35 -50.23
N GLN A 58 -33.84 -6.67 -49.39
CA GLN A 58 -33.31 -5.89 -48.28
C GLN A 58 -32.79 -6.82 -47.17
N PRO A 59 -31.72 -6.43 -46.47
CA PRO A 59 -31.22 -7.21 -45.34
C PRO A 59 -32.31 -7.36 -44.28
N ASP A 60 -32.29 -8.52 -43.63
CA ASP A 60 -33.16 -8.86 -42.50
C ASP A 60 -34.65 -9.07 -42.87
N VAL A 61 -35.11 -8.74 -44.09
CA VAL A 61 -36.48 -9.08 -44.53
C VAL A 61 -36.56 -10.56 -44.88
N ARG A 62 -37.42 -11.30 -44.18
CA ARG A 62 -37.57 -12.76 -44.33
C ARG A 62 -38.82 -13.16 -45.12
N GLY A 63 -39.92 -12.43 -44.89
CA GLY A 63 -41.21 -12.71 -45.50
C GLY A 63 -42.07 -11.46 -45.57
N LEU A 64 -42.94 -11.41 -46.57
CA LEU A 64 -43.85 -10.30 -46.83
C LEU A 64 -45.21 -10.81 -47.27
N MET A 65 -46.27 -10.20 -46.73
CA MET A 65 -47.64 -10.50 -47.08
C MET A 65 -48.42 -9.21 -47.32
N ILE A 66 -49.29 -9.18 -48.33
CA ILE A 66 -50.21 -8.08 -48.56
C ILE A 66 -51.64 -8.60 -48.51
N LEU A 67 -52.43 -7.99 -47.66
CA LEU A 67 -53.84 -8.28 -47.45
C LEU A 67 -54.71 -7.17 -48.03
N ASN A 68 -55.90 -7.50 -48.53
CA ASN A 68 -56.92 -6.52 -48.88
C ASN A 68 -57.69 -6.02 -47.62
N ALA A 69 -58.60 -5.07 -47.80
CA ALA A 69 -59.46 -4.55 -46.73
C ALA A 69 -60.29 -5.63 -46.01
N ALA A 70 -60.58 -6.75 -46.67
CA ALA A 70 -61.28 -7.91 -46.09
C ALA A 70 -60.34 -8.89 -45.37
N SER A 71 -59.07 -8.53 -45.15
CA SER A 71 -58.02 -9.38 -44.57
C SER A 71 -57.74 -10.66 -45.38
N GLN A 72 -58.09 -10.68 -46.67
CA GLN A 72 -57.75 -11.80 -47.55
C GLN A 72 -56.36 -11.59 -48.15
N ASN A 73 -55.60 -12.67 -48.21
CA ASN A 73 -54.25 -12.68 -48.77
C ASN A 73 -54.28 -12.43 -50.29
N LEU A 74 -53.62 -11.37 -50.75
CA LEU A 74 -53.42 -11.06 -52.16
C LEU A 74 -52.09 -11.61 -52.67
N ILE A 75 -51.02 -11.43 -51.90
CA ILE A 75 -49.69 -11.97 -52.17
C ILE A 75 -48.98 -12.37 -50.87
N GLU A 76 -48.24 -13.46 -50.92
CA GLU A 76 -47.27 -13.90 -49.91
C GLU A 76 -45.98 -14.19 -50.67
N GLU A 77 -44.88 -13.56 -50.26
CA GLU A 77 -43.55 -13.74 -50.84
C GLU A 77 -42.53 -13.94 -49.72
N GLY A 78 -41.50 -14.75 -49.98
CA GLY A 78 -40.48 -15.12 -49.00
C GLY A 78 -40.88 -16.29 -48.10
N GLU A 79 -40.13 -16.51 -47.03
CA GLU A 79 -40.27 -17.69 -46.17
C GLU A 79 -40.53 -17.29 -44.72
N PHE A 80 -41.80 -17.06 -44.40
CA PHE A 80 -42.23 -16.77 -43.03
C PHE A 80 -41.79 -17.88 -42.06
N SER A 81 -41.22 -17.48 -40.93
CA SER A 81 -40.87 -18.39 -39.83
C SER A 81 -42.10 -19.18 -39.35
N GLY A 82 -41.89 -20.38 -38.82
CA GLY A 82 -42.96 -21.17 -38.21
C GLY A 82 -43.68 -20.42 -37.08
N THR A 83 -42.95 -19.61 -36.30
CA THR A 83 -43.53 -18.74 -35.26
C THR A 83 -44.38 -17.64 -35.87
N ALA A 84 -43.89 -16.99 -36.94
CA ALA A 84 -44.64 -15.97 -37.67
C ALA A 84 -45.93 -16.55 -38.27
N ARG A 85 -45.86 -17.71 -38.94
CA ARG A 85 -47.03 -18.40 -39.49
C ARG A 85 -48.07 -18.73 -38.41
N ASN A 86 -47.64 -19.18 -37.23
CA ASN A 86 -48.56 -19.45 -36.12
C ASN A 86 -49.23 -18.17 -35.61
N VAL A 87 -48.50 -17.05 -35.54
CA VAL A 87 -49.07 -15.76 -35.16
C VAL A 87 -50.07 -15.33 -36.24
N LEU A 88 -49.67 -15.31 -37.50
CA LEU A 88 -50.49 -14.93 -38.66
C LEU A 88 -51.76 -15.77 -38.80
N ALA A 89 -51.70 -17.08 -38.53
CA ALA A 89 -52.86 -17.98 -38.56
C ALA A 89 -53.89 -17.69 -37.44
N ASN A 90 -53.42 -17.13 -36.33
CA ASN A 90 -54.27 -16.74 -35.20
C ASN A 90 -54.79 -15.30 -35.32
N ILE A 91 -54.31 -14.52 -36.30
CA ILE A 91 -54.89 -13.22 -36.68
C ILE A 91 -56.16 -13.49 -37.48
N LYS A 92 -57.23 -13.92 -36.81
CA LYS A 92 -58.58 -13.82 -37.36
C LYS A 92 -58.96 -12.35 -37.45
N LEU A 93 -58.72 -11.73 -38.60
CA LEU A 93 -59.04 -10.35 -38.90
C LEU A 93 -58.28 -9.38 -37.97
N ALA A 94 -57.94 -8.19 -38.46
CA ALA A 94 -57.32 -7.18 -37.61
C ALA A 94 -58.16 -6.94 -36.33
N PRO A 95 -57.55 -6.48 -35.23
CA PRO A 95 -58.30 -5.75 -34.22
C PRO A 95 -59.14 -4.70 -34.95
N SER A 96 -60.43 -4.63 -34.64
CA SER A 96 -61.22 -3.44 -34.92
C SER A 96 -60.43 -2.27 -34.36
N ILE A 97 -59.67 -1.56 -35.20
CA ILE A 97 -59.11 -0.29 -34.81
C ILE A 97 -60.34 0.58 -34.59
N GLU A 98 -60.57 0.95 -33.34
CA GLU A 98 -61.64 1.88 -33.01
C GLU A 98 -61.55 3.08 -33.95
N PRO A 99 -62.64 3.47 -34.63
CA PRO A 99 -62.66 4.68 -35.44
C PRO A 99 -62.59 5.88 -34.49
N GLY A 100 -61.38 6.27 -34.10
CA GLY A 100 -61.17 7.28 -33.08
C GLY A 100 -59.74 7.78 -32.89
N GLN A 101 -58.73 7.14 -33.48
CA GLN A 101 -57.37 7.69 -33.52
C GLN A 101 -56.96 7.99 -34.97
N THR A 102 -57.79 8.79 -35.64
CA THR A 102 -57.39 9.51 -36.84
C THR A 102 -56.35 10.56 -36.46
N GLY A 103 -55.08 10.13 -36.47
CA GLY A 103 -54.03 11.04 -36.89
C GLY A 103 -54.36 11.52 -38.30
N GLU A 104 -54.39 12.82 -38.46
CA GLU A 104 -54.44 13.48 -39.77
C GLU A 104 -53.49 12.79 -40.76
N HIS A 105 -54.04 12.39 -41.92
CA HIS A 105 -53.32 11.94 -43.12
C HIS A 105 -52.44 10.69 -42.97
N GLY A 106 -52.94 9.49 -43.30
CA GLY A 106 -52.14 8.33 -43.79
C GLY A 106 -50.94 7.83 -42.98
N ASN A 107 -50.66 8.40 -41.80
CA ASN A 107 -49.37 8.34 -41.12
C ASN A 107 -49.42 7.53 -39.81
N SER A 108 -50.39 6.62 -39.67
CA SER A 108 -50.45 5.74 -38.50
C SER A 108 -49.13 4.95 -38.38
N PRO A 109 -48.46 5.00 -37.21
CA PRO A 109 -47.19 4.32 -37.04
C PRO A 109 -47.39 2.81 -37.22
N PRO A 110 -46.43 2.11 -37.85
CA PRO A 110 -46.48 0.67 -37.99
C PRO A 110 -46.60 -0.02 -36.62
N THR A 111 -47.49 -1.00 -36.53
CA THR A 111 -47.59 -1.84 -35.33
C THR A 111 -46.49 -2.90 -35.37
N ILE A 112 -45.72 -3.03 -34.30
CA ILE A 112 -44.62 -4.00 -34.21
C ILE A 112 -44.97 -5.05 -33.17
N GLN A 113 -44.82 -6.32 -33.55
CA GLN A 113 -44.98 -7.46 -32.66
C GLN A 113 -43.70 -8.28 -32.63
N ASN A 114 -43.12 -8.45 -31.45
CA ASN A 114 -41.92 -9.27 -31.28
C ASN A 114 -42.32 -10.74 -31.18
N ILE A 115 -41.74 -11.59 -32.03
CA ILE A 115 -42.05 -13.03 -32.13
C ILE A 115 -40.85 -13.91 -31.84
N GLY A 116 -39.94 -13.43 -30.97
CA GLY A 116 -38.72 -14.13 -30.58
C GLY A 116 -37.57 -13.76 -31.50
N GLU A 117 -37.25 -14.64 -32.45
CA GLU A 117 -36.13 -14.45 -33.39
C GLU A 117 -36.44 -13.50 -34.55
N SER A 118 -37.67 -13.02 -34.65
CA SER A 118 -38.10 -12.08 -35.68
C SER A 118 -39.03 -11.01 -35.10
N LEU A 119 -39.27 -9.97 -35.89
CA LEU A 119 -40.25 -8.94 -35.65
C LEU A 119 -41.30 -9.00 -36.76
N LEU A 120 -42.58 -9.00 -36.41
CA LEU A 120 -43.67 -8.77 -37.34
C LEU A 120 -44.06 -7.29 -37.33
N ILE A 121 -44.14 -6.69 -38.50
CA ILE A 121 -44.46 -5.28 -38.67
C ILE A 121 -45.71 -5.19 -39.55
N TYR A 122 -46.74 -4.53 -39.02
CA TYR A 122 -48.02 -4.33 -39.70
C TYR A 122 -48.15 -2.86 -40.08
N GLN A 123 -48.34 -2.59 -41.37
CA GLN A 123 -48.57 -1.25 -41.88
C GLN A 123 -49.86 -1.22 -42.70
N GLN A 124 -50.75 -0.28 -42.38
CA GLN A 124 -51.98 -0.09 -43.15
C GLN A 124 -51.70 0.62 -44.47
N ILE A 125 -52.40 0.18 -45.52
CA ILE A 125 -52.43 0.83 -46.83
C ILE A 125 -53.63 1.75 -46.82
N VAL A 126 -53.38 3.06 -46.78
CA VAL A 126 -54.42 4.09 -46.78
C VAL A 126 -54.37 4.79 -48.13
N PRO A 127 -55.47 4.82 -48.90
CA PRO A 127 -55.45 5.47 -50.21
C PRO A 127 -55.23 6.98 -50.08
N GLU A 128 -54.44 7.55 -50.99
CA GLU A 128 -54.21 8.99 -51.03
C GLU A 128 -55.44 9.68 -51.66
N ASN A 129 -56.20 10.41 -50.85
CA ASN A 129 -57.37 11.13 -51.32
C ASN A 129 -56.92 12.37 -52.13
N VAL A 130 -57.15 12.36 -53.44
CA VAL A 130 -57.08 13.59 -54.24
C VAL A 130 -58.33 14.41 -53.92
N LEU A 131 -58.16 15.47 -53.12
CA LEU A 131 -59.24 16.44 -52.90
C LEU A 131 -59.51 17.16 -54.22
N LEU A 132 -60.57 16.74 -54.90
CA LEU A 132 -61.18 17.55 -55.96
C LEU A 132 -62.07 18.57 -55.24
N ASP A 133 -61.71 19.84 -55.32
CA ASP A 133 -62.52 20.96 -54.85
C ASP A 133 -63.88 20.90 -55.54
N GLU A 134 -64.88 20.29 -54.88
CA GLU A 134 -66.31 20.62 -54.88
C GLU A 134 -67.06 19.45 -54.22
N TYR A 135 -67.74 19.72 -53.09
CA TYR A 135 -68.51 18.80 -52.23
C TYR A 135 -67.73 18.01 -51.16
N ILE A 136 -67.61 18.61 -49.96
CA ILE A 136 -67.08 17.95 -48.76
C ILE A 136 -68.15 17.00 -48.19
N THR A 137 -68.08 15.74 -48.58
CA THR A 137 -68.47 14.62 -47.71
C THR A 137 -67.20 13.85 -47.41
N VAL A 138 -66.64 14.04 -46.21
CA VAL A 138 -65.48 13.27 -45.75
C VAL A 138 -65.96 11.84 -45.49
N LEU A 139 -65.90 10.99 -46.53
CA LEU A 139 -66.09 9.56 -46.33
C LEU A 139 -64.99 9.07 -45.37
N PRO A 140 -65.32 8.18 -44.41
CA PRO A 140 -64.31 7.63 -43.52
C PRO A 140 -63.24 6.94 -44.38
N VAL A 141 -61.99 7.36 -44.19
CA VAL A 141 -60.84 6.79 -44.88
C VAL A 141 -60.71 5.33 -44.46
N GLN A 142 -61.18 4.42 -45.31
CA GLN A 142 -61.07 2.99 -45.08
C GLN A 142 -59.74 2.50 -45.64
N ALA A 143 -58.96 1.80 -44.82
CA ALA A 143 -57.71 1.20 -45.30
C ALA A 143 -58.00 0.24 -46.45
N ALA A 144 -57.29 0.40 -47.57
CA ALA A 144 -57.41 -0.45 -48.75
C ALA A 144 -56.83 -1.85 -48.50
N GLY A 145 -55.89 -1.98 -47.55
CA GLY A 145 -55.24 -3.23 -47.22
C GLY A 145 -54.23 -3.11 -46.08
N THR A 146 -53.46 -4.16 -45.84
CA THR A 146 -52.39 -4.19 -44.83
C THR A 146 -51.17 -4.91 -45.39
N VAL A 147 -49.99 -4.31 -45.22
CA VAL A 147 -48.70 -4.95 -45.49
C VAL A 147 -48.18 -5.53 -44.17
N ILE A 148 -47.78 -6.79 -44.21
CA ILE A 148 -47.14 -7.48 -43.09
C ILE A 148 -45.74 -7.89 -43.51
N ILE A 149 -44.75 -7.55 -42.70
CA ILE A 149 -43.34 -7.86 -42.95
C ILE A 149 -42.77 -8.60 -41.75
N GLU A 150 -42.06 -9.69 -42.02
CA GLU A 150 -41.21 -10.35 -41.03
C GLU A 150 -39.76 -9.91 -41.20
N MET A 151 -39.20 -9.30 -40.14
CA MET A 151 -37.78 -8.95 -40.03
C MET A 151 -37.06 -9.96 -39.13
N SER A 152 -36.03 -10.64 -39.63
CA SER A 152 -35.18 -11.59 -38.90
C SER A 152 -34.16 -10.89 -38.00
N ARG A 153 -33.95 -11.39 -36.79
CA ARG A 153 -32.88 -10.93 -35.87
C ARG A 153 -31.59 -11.71 -36.02
N ALA A 154 -31.53 -12.76 -36.85
CA ALA A 154 -30.39 -13.68 -36.92
C ALA A 154 -29.05 -12.96 -37.21
N ARG A 155 -29.07 -11.97 -38.11
CA ARG A 155 -27.88 -11.16 -38.42
C ARG A 155 -27.47 -10.28 -37.24
N THR A 156 -28.44 -9.62 -36.60
CA THR A 156 -28.22 -8.76 -35.45
C THR A 156 -27.61 -9.55 -34.28
N GLU A 157 -28.13 -10.75 -34.01
CA GLU A 157 -27.60 -11.65 -32.98
C GLU A 157 -26.19 -12.17 -33.32
N MET A 158 -25.93 -12.48 -34.60
CA MET A 158 -24.58 -12.84 -35.05
C MET A 158 -23.58 -11.72 -34.79
N LEU A 159 -23.91 -10.48 -35.15
CA LEU A 159 -23.06 -9.31 -34.90
C LEU A 159 -22.83 -9.05 -33.40
N LYS A 160 -23.87 -9.24 -32.56
CA LYS A 160 -23.73 -9.15 -31.10
C LYS A 160 -22.73 -10.19 -30.57
N SER A 161 -22.82 -11.43 -31.04
CA SER A 161 -21.92 -12.51 -30.62
C SER A 161 -20.47 -12.28 -31.04
N GLU A 162 -20.24 -11.73 -32.24
CA GLU A 162 -18.91 -11.39 -32.74
C GLU A 162 -18.26 -10.30 -31.87
N LEU A 163 -19.04 -9.27 -31.50
CA LEU A 163 -18.59 -8.19 -30.62
C LEU A 163 -18.16 -8.71 -29.23
N LEU A 164 -18.90 -9.67 -28.67
CA LEU A 164 -18.56 -10.28 -27.38
C LEU A 164 -17.23 -11.03 -27.41
N TRP A 165 -16.93 -11.75 -28.50
CA TRP A 165 -15.66 -12.46 -28.57
C TRP A 165 -14.46 -11.51 -28.64
N TYR A 166 -14.59 -10.38 -29.36
CA TYR A 166 -13.55 -9.36 -29.39
C TYR A 166 -13.32 -8.71 -28.02
N THR A 167 -14.36 -8.39 -27.26
CA THR A 167 -14.21 -7.76 -25.93
C THR A 167 -13.63 -8.73 -24.90
N ILE A 168 -14.11 -9.99 -24.91
CA ILE A 168 -13.57 -11.05 -24.02
C ILE A 168 -12.09 -11.31 -24.32
N SER A 169 -11.70 -11.41 -25.59
CA SER A 169 -10.30 -11.64 -25.95
C SER A 169 -9.41 -10.42 -25.63
N ALA A 170 -9.87 -9.20 -25.91
CA ALA A 170 -9.15 -7.98 -25.57
C ALA A 170 -8.92 -7.84 -24.05
N THR A 171 -9.96 -8.08 -23.24
CA THR A 171 -9.85 -8.05 -21.77
C THR A 171 -8.93 -9.14 -21.22
N ALA A 172 -8.97 -10.35 -21.78
CA ALA A 172 -8.06 -11.43 -21.40
C ALA A 172 -6.60 -11.07 -21.71
N ILE A 173 -6.31 -10.53 -22.90
CA ILE A 173 -4.96 -10.09 -23.29
C ILE A 173 -4.47 -8.98 -22.35
N PHE A 174 -5.33 -8.02 -22.03
CA PHE A 174 -4.99 -6.93 -21.12
C PHE A 174 -4.65 -7.44 -19.71
N LEU A 175 -5.41 -8.42 -19.20
CA LEU A 175 -5.14 -9.04 -17.90
C LEU A 175 -3.81 -9.81 -17.89
N VAL A 176 -3.53 -10.57 -18.94
CA VAL A 176 -2.25 -11.26 -19.10
C VAL A 176 -1.09 -10.27 -19.16
N LEU A 177 -1.25 -9.15 -19.86
CA LEU A 177 -0.24 -8.09 -19.94
C LEU A 177 0.02 -7.46 -18.56
N ILE A 178 -1.03 -7.20 -17.76
CA ILE A 178 -0.87 -6.70 -16.40
C ILE A 178 -0.10 -7.70 -15.54
N LEU A 179 -0.50 -8.98 -15.55
CA LEU A 179 0.19 -10.03 -14.79
C LEU A 179 1.66 -10.15 -15.21
N TYR A 180 1.93 -10.04 -16.51
CA TYR A 180 3.28 -10.03 -17.05
C TYR A 180 4.10 -8.82 -16.56
N LEU A 181 3.54 -7.61 -16.58
CA LEU A 181 4.21 -6.41 -16.08
C LEU A 181 4.46 -6.45 -14.57
N VAL A 182 3.51 -6.98 -13.80
CA VAL A 182 3.67 -7.20 -12.35
C VAL A 182 4.81 -8.18 -12.10
N HIS A 183 4.82 -9.31 -12.81
CA HIS A 183 5.89 -10.32 -12.68
C HIS A 183 7.27 -9.76 -13.07
N LEU A 184 7.32 -8.95 -14.13
CA LEU A 184 8.53 -8.26 -14.57
C LEU A 184 9.06 -7.31 -13.49
N THR A 185 8.19 -6.46 -12.96
CA THR A 185 8.56 -5.45 -11.95
C THR A 185 9.00 -6.09 -10.64
N SER A 186 8.29 -7.14 -10.21
CA SER A 186 8.63 -7.90 -8.99
C SER A 186 10.07 -8.41 -9.05
N ARG A 187 10.45 -9.05 -10.16
CA ARG A 187 11.77 -9.65 -10.32
C ARG A 187 12.88 -8.64 -10.55
N HIS A 188 12.60 -7.53 -11.23
CA HIS A 188 13.64 -6.57 -11.60
C HIS A 188 13.85 -5.45 -10.60
N ILE A 189 12.84 -5.13 -9.78
CA ILE A 189 12.90 -3.98 -8.86
C ILE A 189 12.59 -4.41 -7.43
N THR A 190 11.45 -5.07 -7.20
CA THR A 190 10.99 -5.37 -5.84
C THR A 190 11.91 -6.32 -5.09
N ASP A 191 12.32 -7.44 -5.70
CA ASP A 191 13.18 -8.43 -5.05
C ASP A 191 14.56 -7.83 -4.69
N PRO A 192 15.31 -7.19 -5.63
CA PRO A 192 16.60 -6.57 -5.29
C PRO A 192 16.51 -5.48 -4.22
N VAL A 193 15.49 -4.62 -4.29
CA VAL A 193 15.28 -3.56 -3.29
C VAL A 193 15.00 -4.17 -1.92
N SER A 194 14.24 -5.26 -1.85
CA SER A 194 14.00 -5.97 -0.58
C SER A 194 15.28 -6.58 0.00
N LEU A 195 16.18 -7.10 -0.86
CA LEU A 195 17.48 -7.62 -0.44
C LEU A 195 18.37 -6.52 0.14
N LEU A 196 18.43 -5.37 -0.54
CA LEU A 196 19.16 -4.19 -0.06
C LEU A 196 18.62 -3.71 1.29
N SER A 197 17.30 -3.60 1.42
CA SER A 197 16.65 -3.19 2.67
C SER A 197 16.95 -4.15 3.82
N ASN A 198 16.84 -5.46 3.58
CA ASN A 198 17.17 -6.48 4.58
C ASN A 198 18.65 -6.46 4.97
N ALA A 199 19.55 -6.20 4.02
CA ALA A 199 20.98 -6.08 4.31
C ALA A 199 21.28 -4.87 5.21
N VAL A 200 20.70 -3.72 4.91
CA VAL A 200 20.82 -2.51 5.76
C VAL A 200 20.28 -2.77 7.16
N GLN A 201 19.13 -3.45 7.29
CA GLN A 201 18.57 -3.79 8.59
C GLN A 201 19.50 -4.72 9.39
N LYS A 202 20.11 -5.73 8.75
CA LYS A 202 21.08 -6.62 9.39
C LYS A 202 22.36 -5.89 9.83
N ILE A 203 22.89 -5.01 8.98
CA ILE A 203 24.05 -4.17 9.31
C ILE A 203 23.73 -3.29 10.52
N GLY A 204 22.55 -2.67 10.54
CA GLY A 204 22.08 -1.86 11.68
C GLY A 204 21.90 -2.64 12.99
N GLN A 205 21.74 -3.97 12.93
CA GLN A 205 21.68 -4.86 14.09
C GLN A 205 23.07 -5.40 14.52
N GLY A 206 24.15 -4.92 13.92
CA GLY A 206 25.53 -5.34 14.22
C GLY A 206 26.06 -6.46 13.32
N GLY A 207 25.28 -6.92 12.33
CA GLY A 207 25.69 -7.92 11.34
C GLY A 207 26.60 -7.32 10.25
N LEU A 208 27.72 -6.72 10.63
CA LEU A 208 28.62 -5.98 9.73
C LEU A 208 29.31 -6.85 8.67
N GLU A 209 29.27 -8.17 8.80
CA GLU A 209 29.75 -9.14 7.80
C GLU A 209 28.80 -9.30 6.60
N THR A 210 27.59 -8.74 6.70
CA THR A 210 26.59 -8.83 5.62
C THR A 210 27.11 -8.12 4.37
N ARG A 211 27.04 -8.79 3.22
CA ARG A 211 27.35 -8.22 1.91
C ARG A 211 26.20 -8.45 0.94
N VAL A 212 25.94 -7.47 0.10
CA VAL A 212 24.95 -7.55 -0.98
C VAL A 212 25.68 -7.90 -2.27
N ALA A 213 25.19 -8.92 -2.97
CA ALA A 213 25.76 -9.31 -4.26
C ALA A 213 25.36 -8.30 -5.35
N GLU A 214 26.35 -7.81 -6.08
CA GLU A 214 26.17 -7.03 -7.31
C GLU A 214 25.73 -8.01 -8.41
N SER A 215 24.43 -7.99 -8.73
CA SER A 215 23.85 -8.83 -9.79
C SER A 215 22.61 -8.20 -10.41
N SER A 216 22.31 -6.95 -10.06
CA SER A 216 21.11 -6.31 -10.57
C SER A 216 21.34 -5.91 -12.03
N ARG A 217 20.31 -6.09 -12.87
CA ARG A 217 20.32 -5.54 -14.25
C ARG A 217 20.20 -4.00 -14.28
N ILE A 218 20.07 -3.37 -13.11
CA ILE A 218 19.85 -1.93 -12.94
C ILE A 218 21.11 -1.37 -12.30
N ASP A 219 21.84 -0.56 -13.07
CA ASP A 219 23.13 0.01 -12.66
C ASP A 219 23.01 0.81 -11.36
N GLU A 220 21.91 1.54 -11.17
CA GLU A 220 21.66 2.32 -9.95
C GLU A 220 21.54 1.46 -8.68
N LEU A 221 21.03 0.23 -8.80
CA LEU A 221 20.91 -0.68 -7.66
C LEU A 221 22.27 -1.30 -7.30
N ASP A 222 23.13 -1.54 -8.28
CA ASP A 222 24.48 -2.01 -8.04
C ASP A 222 25.34 -0.91 -7.40
N ILE A 223 25.17 0.36 -7.82
CA ILE A 223 25.79 1.50 -7.12
C ILE A 223 25.38 1.54 -5.64
N LEU A 224 24.09 1.30 -5.34
CA LEU A 224 23.61 1.28 -3.97
C LEU A 224 24.14 0.06 -3.18
N ALA A 225 24.18 -1.11 -3.81
CA ALA A 225 24.77 -2.32 -3.22
C ALA A 225 26.24 -2.10 -2.85
N HIS A 226 27.00 -1.48 -3.76
CA HIS A 226 28.40 -1.14 -3.54
C HIS A 226 28.58 -0.18 -2.36
N GLY A 227 27.79 0.90 -2.30
CA GLY A 227 27.84 1.85 -1.19
C GLY A 227 27.47 1.24 0.17
N ILE A 228 26.51 0.31 0.21
CA ILE A 228 26.18 -0.44 1.43
C ILE A 228 27.33 -1.34 1.86
N ASN A 229 27.97 -2.04 0.91
CA ASN A 229 29.12 -2.89 1.18
C ASN A 229 30.33 -2.10 1.70
N GLU A 230 30.61 -0.93 1.10
CA GLU A 230 31.68 -0.03 1.54
C GLU A 230 31.42 0.49 2.96
N MET A 231 30.19 0.92 3.25
CA MET A 231 29.78 1.35 4.59
C MET A 231 29.93 0.22 5.61
N ALA A 232 29.49 -0.99 5.29
CA ALA A 232 29.62 -2.15 6.16
C ALA A 232 31.10 -2.46 6.46
N ALA A 233 31.96 -2.42 5.44
CA ALA A 233 33.40 -2.64 5.60
C ALA A 233 34.04 -1.59 6.51
N LYS A 234 33.70 -0.31 6.32
CA LYS A 234 34.22 0.80 7.14
C LYS A 234 33.77 0.70 8.59
N LEU A 235 32.50 0.37 8.83
CA LEU A 235 31.98 0.13 10.18
C LEU A 235 32.66 -1.07 10.85
N GLN A 236 32.93 -2.14 10.09
CA GLN A 236 33.62 -3.33 10.59
C GLN A 236 35.06 -3.01 11.01
N GLU A 237 35.79 -2.26 10.17
CA GLU A 237 37.14 -1.79 10.49
C GLU A 237 37.15 -0.89 11.72
N GLU A 238 36.24 0.08 11.80
CA GLU A 238 36.16 1.01 12.94
C GLU A 238 35.76 0.28 14.22
N SER A 239 34.81 -0.66 14.16
CA SER A 239 34.45 -1.51 15.29
C SER A 239 35.62 -2.36 15.78
N ALA A 240 36.40 -2.96 14.87
CA ALA A 240 37.59 -3.74 15.23
C ALA A 240 38.68 -2.87 15.88
N ASN A 241 38.91 -1.67 15.34
CA ASN A 241 39.86 -0.71 15.92
C ASN A 241 39.44 -0.26 17.32
N LEU A 242 38.15 0.06 17.52
CA LEU A 242 37.62 0.42 18.83
C LEU A 242 37.74 -0.73 19.84
N GLN A 243 37.44 -1.96 19.41
CA GLN A 243 37.59 -3.15 20.24
C GLN A 243 39.04 -3.30 20.73
N HIS A 244 40.01 -3.20 19.82
CA HIS A 244 41.43 -3.26 20.14
C HIS A 244 41.84 -2.14 21.11
N LEU A 245 41.37 -0.91 20.87
CA LEU A 245 41.68 0.24 21.72
C LEU A 245 41.10 0.09 23.13
N VAL A 246 39.88 -0.44 23.24
CA VAL A 246 39.25 -0.76 24.52
C VAL A 246 40.08 -1.80 25.27
N GLU A 247 40.47 -2.89 24.62
CA GLU A 247 41.31 -3.94 25.23
C GLU A 247 42.65 -3.39 25.73
N GLU A 248 43.33 -2.57 24.92
CA GLU A 248 44.59 -1.93 25.28
C GLU A 248 44.41 -1.03 26.51
N ARG A 249 43.39 -0.17 26.51
CA ARG A 249 43.12 0.75 27.62
C ARG A 249 42.70 0.02 28.88
N THR A 250 41.90 -1.04 28.77
CA THR A 250 41.54 -1.88 29.91
C THR A 250 42.78 -2.53 30.52
N SER A 251 43.71 -3.04 29.70
CA SER A 251 44.98 -3.60 30.18
C SER A 251 45.84 -2.54 30.90
N GLN A 252 45.97 -1.34 30.32
CA GLN A 252 46.69 -0.23 30.95
C GLN A 252 46.09 0.17 32.30
N VAL A 253 44.76 0.23 32.39
CA VAL A 253 44.05 0.56 33.65
C VAL A 253 44.31 -0.51 34.70
N ILE A 254 44.28 -1.80 34.33
CA ILE A 254 44.56 -2.91 35.26
C ILE A 254 46.00 -2.81 35.77
N GLN A 255 46.98 -2.57 34.89
CA GLN A 255 48.38 -2.45 35.27
C GLN A 255 48.63 -1.22 36.17
N ALA A 256 48.05 -0.07 35.83
CA ALA A 256 48.16 1.14 36.63
C ALA A 256 47.55 0.95 38.03
N LYS A 257 46.40 0.27 38.10
CA LYS A 257 45.76 -0.09 39.37
C LYS A 257 46.66 -0.98 40.23
N GLN A 258 47.24 -2.04 39.66
CA GLN A 258 48.16 -2.94 40.38
C GLN A 258 49.39 -2.19 40.90
N LEU A 259 49.98 -1.30 40.10
CA LEU A 259 51.11 -0.49 40.53
C LEU A 259 50.74 0.45 41.68
N ALA A 260 49.56 1.07 41.60
CA ALA A 260 49.04 1.94 42.64
C ALA A 260 48.80 1.18 43.95
N GLU A 261 48.22 -0.03 43.89
CA GLU A 261 48.02 -0.90 45.06
C GLU A 261 49.36 -1.29 45.72
N VAL A 262 50.37 -1.65 44.93
CA VAL A 262 51.71 -1.95 45.44
C VAL A 262 52.36 -0.73 46.10
N ALA A 263 52.25 0.46 45.48
CA ALA A 263 52.77 1.70 46.04
C ALA A 263 52.05 2.07 47.35
N GLN A 264 50.73 1.92 47.39
CA GLN A 264 49.91 2.14 48.58
C GLN A 264 50.35 1.21 49.72
N HIS A 265 50.47 -0.10 49.46
CA HIS A 265 50.95 -1.05 50.46
C HIS A 265 52.34 -0.70 50.99
N LYS A 266 53.28 -0.29 50.13
CA LYS A 266 54.62 0.15 50.55
C LYS A 266 54.55 1.39 51.44
N ALA A 267 53.74 2.37 51.09
CA ALA A 267 53.55 3.58 51.89
C ALA A 267 52.94 3.26 53.27
N GLU A 268 51.92 2.39 53.30
CA GLU A 268 51.29 1.90 54.53
C GLU A 268 52.33 1.21 55.44
N HIS A 269 53.12 0.28 54.89
CA HIS A 269 54.17 -0.42 55.63
C HIS A 269 55.25 0.53 56.15
N ALA A 270 55.68 1.50 55.34
CA ALA A 270 56.65 2.50 55.77
C ALA A 270 56.10 3.38 56.90
N ASN A 271 54.82 3.77 56.83
CA ASN A 271 54.16 4.54 57.88
C ASN A 271 54.12 3.74 59.20
N ILE A 272 53.66 2.49 59.15
CA ILE A 272 53.63 1.60 60.32
C ILE A 272 55.04 1.40 60.91
N ALA A 273 56.06 1.22 60.07
CA ALA A 273 57.45 1.07 60.53
C ALA A 273 57.97 2.35 61.20
N LYS A 274 57.69 3.53 60.63
CA LYS A 274 58.01 4.84 61.23
C LYS A 274 57.35 4.98 62.61
N SER A 275 56.06 4.65 62.73
CA SER A 275 55.34 4.72 64.01
C SER A 275 55.93 3.78 65.06
N ARG A 276 56.26 2.54 64.68
CA ARG A 276 56.91 1.57 65.59
C ARG A 276 58.30 2.02 66.03
N PHE A 277 59.10 2.54 65.11
CA PHE A 277 60.43 3.07 65.41
C PHE A 277 60.37 4.23 66.40
N LEU A 278 59.48 5.20 66.18
CA LEU A 278 59.33 6.36 67.07
C LEU A 278 58.80 5.96 68.46
N ALA A 279 57.89 4.98 68.52
CA ALA A 279 57.41 4.44 69.80
C ALA A 279 58.50 3.72 70.59
N ALA A 280 59.39 2.96 69.92
CA ALA A 280 60.51 2.30 70.57
C ALA A 280 61.59 3.32 71.02
N ALA A 281 62.00 4.23 70.13
CA ALA A 281 62.98 5.27 70.45
C ALA A 281 62.51 6.17 71.61
N SER A 282 61.20 6.47 71.69
CA SER A 282 60.59 7.16 72.83
C SER A 282 60.89 6.47 74.16
N HIS A 283 60.63 5.18 74.23
CA HIS A 283 60.78 4.40 75.44
C HIS A 283 62.24 4.44 75.89
N ASP A 284 63.15 4.23 74.95
CA ASP A 284 64.59 4.19 75.20
C ASP A 284 65.16 5.57 75.57
N LEU A 285 64.58 6.67 75.10
CA LEU A 285 64.96 8.04 75.48
C LEU A 285 64.35 8.48 76.82
N ARG A 286 63.18 7.98 77.19
CA ARG A 286 62.52 8.29 78.47
C ARG A 286 63.29 7.71 79.66
N GLN A 287 63.83 6.50 79.51
CA GLN A 287 64.60 5.81 80.55
C GLN A 287 65.79 6.65 81.10
N PRO A 288 66.71 7.18 80.27
CA PRO A 288 67.82 7.98 80.75
C PRO A 288 67.39 9.34 81.32
N ILE A 289 66.35 9.99 80.77
CA ILE A 289 65.78 11.23 81.34
C ILE A 289 65.26 10.97 82.75
N HIS A 290 64.53 9.87 82.95
CA HIS A 290 64.02 9.48 84.26
C HIS A 290 65.15 9.14 85.24
N ALA A 291 66.18 8.42 84.79
CA ALA A 291 67.37 8.13 85.58
C ALA A 291 68.14 9.40 85.98
N GLN A 292 68.32 10.36 85.07
CA GLN A 292 68.89 11.68 85.39
C GLN A 292 68.03 12.42 86.43
N GLY A 293 66.71 12.36 86.31
CA GLY A 293 65.78 12.94 87.29
C GLY A 293 65.95 12.32 88.68
N LEU A 294 66.12 11.00 88.77
CA LEU A 294 66.44 10.31 90.02
C LEU A 294 67.79 10.76 90.59
N PHE A 295 68.84 10.86 89.76
CA PHE A 295 70.16 11.33 90.21
C PHE A 295 70.13 12.77 90.73
N LEU A 296 69.48 13.69 90.01
CA LEU A 296 69.28 15.07 90.46
C LEU A 296 68.42 15.14 91.73
N GLY A 297 67.43 14.26 91.87
CA GLY A 297 66.61 14.14 93.07
C GLY A 297 67.37 13.61 94.29
N VAL A 298 68.30 12.66 94.10
CA VAL A 298 69.22 12.21 95.16
C VAL A 298 70.20 13.33 95.51
N LEU A 299 70.79 14.00 94.52
CA LEU A 299 71.70 15.13 94.72
C LEU A 299 71.03 16.30 95.46
N SER A 300 69.72 16.54 95.26
CA SER A 300 68.99 17.57 96.00
C SER A 300 68.87 17.31 97.51
N ARG A 301 69.14 16.08 97.96
CA ARG A 301 69.07 15.67 99.38
C ARG A 301 70.43 15.69 100.08
N THR A 302 71.51 16.08 99.39
CA THR A 302 72.84 16.24 99.99
C THR A 302 73.07 17.68 100.49
N GLU A 303 74.15 17.92 101.24
CA GLU A 303 74.56 19.28 101.61
C GLU A 303 75.04 20.03 100.37
N LEU A 304 74.34 21.10 99.98
CA LEU A 304 74.62 21.91 98.80
C LEU A 304 74.82 23.37 99.20
N THR A 305 75.82 24.01 98.62
CA THR A 305 76.01 25.46 98.74
C THR A 305 74.86 26.23 98.07
N PRO A 306 74.60 27.50 98.44
CA PRO A 306 73.55 28.31 97.83
C PRO A 306 73.66 28.39 96.29
N TYR A 307 74.89 28.48 95.76
CA TYR A 307 75.15 28.50 94.32
C TYR A 307 74.85 27.15 93.65
N GLN A 308 75.25 26.03 94.25
CA GLN A 308 74.93 24.68 93.74
C GLN A 308 73.42 24.39 93.73
N ARG A 309 72.66 24.95 94.68
CA ARG A 309 71.20 24.82 94.73
C ARG A 309 70.52 25.50 93.53
N VAL A 310 70.99 26.68 93.12
CA VAL A 310 70.50 27.40 91.94
C VAL A 310 70.86 26.65 90.65
N LEU A 311 72.10 26.14 90.55
CA LEU A 311 72.52 25.29 89.42
C LEU A 311 71.68 24.01 89.31
N LEU A 312 71.40 23.35 90.43
CA LEU A 312 70.56 22.16 90.48
C LEU A 312 69.11 22.46 90.07
N SER A 313 68.55 23.61 90.48
CA SER A 313 67.22 24.01 90.05
C SER A 313 67.17 24.29 88.55
N SER A 314 68.18 24.97 87.99
CA SER A 314 68.28 25.20 86.55
C SER A 314 68.44 23.88 85.77
N ALA A 315 69.26 22.96 86.26
CA ALA A 315 69.44 21.64 85.64
C ALA A 315 68.14 20.82 85.67
N ARG A 316 67.36 20.92 86.75
CA ARG A 316 66.05 20.26 86.86
C ARG A 316 65.01 20.88 85.94
N THR A 317 64.94 22.21 85.87
CA THR A 317 64.07 22.91 84.89
C THR A 317 64.40 22.50 83.45
N ALA A 318 65.69 22.38 83.11
CA ALA A 318 66.11 21.95 81.77
C ALA A 318 65.75 20.48 81.49
N LEU A 319 65.86 19.60 82.49
CA LEU A 319 65.46 18.20 82.37
C LEU A 319 63.94 18.06 82.20
N ASP A 320 63.15 18.79 82.98
CA ASP A 320 61.69 18.78 82.91
C ASP A 320 61.22 19.29 81.54
N ALA A 321 61.79 20.39 81.05
CA ALA A 321 61.51 20.92 79.71
C ALA A 321 61.90 19.94 78.59
N SER A 322 63.01 19.22 78.75
CA SER A 322 63.44 18.20 77.78
C SER A 322 62.49 16.98 77.77
N GLY A 323 61.99 16.58 78.94
CA GLY A 323 60.99 15.52 79.07
C GLY A 323 59.64 15.89 78.45
N GLU A 324 59.19 17.13 78.65
CA GLU A 324 57.96 17.66 78.07
C GLU A 324 58.03 17.79 76.54
N MET A 325 59.14 18.31 76.02
CA MET A 325 59.37 18.40 74.57
C MET A 325 59.39 17.01 73.91
N LEU A 326 60.03 16.03 74.57
CA LEU A 326 60.04 14.65 74.11
C LEU A 326 58.61 14.07 74.07
N ASN A 327 57.83 14.24 75.14
CA ASN A 327 56.44 13.76 75.17
C ASN A 327 55.59 14.42 74.07
N THR A 328 55.74 15.73 73.85
CA THR A 328 54.97 16.47 72.83
C THR A 328 55.26 15.99 71.41
N LEU A 329 56.55 15.79 71.08
CA LEU A 329 56.96 15.28 69.77
C LEU A 329 56.40 13.87 69.50
N LEU A 330 56.25 13.07 70.55
CA LEU A 330 55.74 11.72 70.46
C LEU A 330 54.23 11.65 70.38
N ASP A 331 53.52 12.49 71.14
CA ASP A 331 52.07 12.61 71.03
C ASP A 331 51.70 13.08 69.62
N PHE A 332 52.43 14.05 69.07
CA PHE A 332 52.28 14.46 67.66
C PHE A 332 52.52 13.28 66.71
N SER A 333 53.61 12.53 66.89
CA SER A 333 53.92 11.37 66.05
C SER A 333 52.87 10.24 66.17
N ARG A 334 52.26 10.03 67.33
CA ARG A 334 51.21 9.02 67.55
C ARG A 334 49.88 9.43 66.91
N ILE A 335 49.58 10.73 66.93
CA ILE A 335 48.40 11.31 66.27
C ILE A 335 48.55 11.25 64.75
N GLU A 336 49.70 11.67 64.21
CA GLU A 336 50.00 11.61 62.77
C GLU A 336 49.95 10.18 62.22
N ALA A 337 50.35 9.20 63.03
CA ALA A 337 50.26 7.78 62.72
C ALA A 337 48.86 7.15 62.89
N GLY A 338 47.86 7.92 63.35
CA GLY A 338 46.48 7.45 63.50
C GLY A 338 46.25 6.39 64.60
N VAL A 339 47.22 6.20 65.52
CA VAL A 339 47.17 5.14 66.54
C VAL A 339 46.37 5.57 67.79
N VAL A 340 46.05 6.86 67.91
CA VAL A 340 45.26 7.42 69.01
C VAL A 340 43.77 7.34 68.66
N LYS A 341 43.05 6.39 69.24
CA LYS A 341 41.58 6.30 69.11
C LYS A 341 40.92 7.19 70.19
N PRO A 342 40.14 8.21 69.82
CA PRO A 342 39.44 9.04 70.80
C PRO A 342 38.43 8.19 71.58
N GLN A 343 38.50 8.20 72.90
CA GLN A 343 37.45 7.65 73.75
C GLN A 343 36.52 8.79 74.16
N VAL A 344 35.34 8.83 73.55
CA VAL A 344 34.31 9.82 73.85
C VAL A 344 33.56 9.34 75.11
N GLN A 345 33.55 10.16 76.16
CA GLN A 345 32.72 9.93 77.35
C GLN A 345 31.65 11.03 77.44
N PRO A 346 30.41 10.72 77.86
CA PRO A 346 29.38 11.72 78.04
C PRO A 346 29.72 12.62 79.24
N PHE A 347 29.43 13.91 79.08
CA PHE A 347 29.70 14.97 80.06
C PHE A 347 28.94 14.81 81.37
#